data_AF-A0A8T5NUK4-F1
#
_entry.id   AF-A0A8T5NUK4-F1
#
_cell.length_a   1.000
_cell.length_b   1.000
_cell.length_c   1.000
_cell.angle_alpha   90.00
_cell.angle_beta   90.00
_cell.angle_gamma   90.00
#
_symmetry.space_group_name_H-M   'P 1'
#
loop_
_entity.id
_entity.type
_entity.pdbx_description
1 polymer ?
#
loop_
_entity_poly.entity_id
_entity_poly.type
_entity_poly.pdbx_seq_one_letter_code
_entity_poly.pdbx_strand_id
1 'polypeptide(L)'
;MTIGKKLLLGALSLGLAGYVACTDANTNNTPVKSKYDVTPDEVKPIKWNHKSIAFVIDTSGSMNDKLNSKRKIDAAKETLLTMLKIYNEHNNKNNDIEAGLFCFNGSKVETLNPITKFNYSRLEKLGANVS
;
A
#
# COMPACT_ATOMS: atom_id res chain seq x y z
N MET A 1 8.11 41.62 12.35
CA MET A 1 7.62 40.49 13.17
C MET A 1 7.54 39.27 12.27
N THR A 2 8.47 38.34 12.51
CA THR A 2 8.47 36.89 12.24
C THR A 2 8.28 36.35 10.81
N ILE A 3 9.39 35.79 10.31
CA ILE A 3 9.62 34.94 9.13
C ILE A 3 9.04 33.53 9.33
N GLY A 4 8.59 32.84 8.28
CA GLY A 4 8.15 31.44 8.42
C GLY A 4 7.95 30.59 7.16
N LYS A 5 9.01 30.40 6.37
CA LYS A 5 9.36 29.21 5.57
C LYS A 5 8.24 28.46 4.80
N LYS A 6 8.26 28.58 3.47
CA LYS A 6 7.75 27.55 2.55
C LYS A 6 8.44 26.23 2.85
N LEU A 7 7.72 25.27 3.43
CA LEU A 7 8.23 23.92 3.67
C LEU A 7 8.04 23.12 2.38
N LEU A 8 9.14 23.02 1.63
CA LEU A 8 9.31 22.09 0.52
C LEU A 8 9.25 20.67 1.12
N LEU A 9 8.08 20.01 1.09
CA LEU A 9 8.01 18.58 1.39
C LEU A 9 8.46 17.83 0.16
N GLY A 10 9.74 17.47 0.17
CA GLY A 10 10.39 16.67 -0.84
C GLY A 10 9.64 15.35 -1.04
N ALA A 11 9.41 15.03 -2.31
CA ALA A 11 9.16 13.67 -2.74
C ALA A 11 10.32 12.81 -2.22
N LEU A 12 10.06 12.01 -1.19
CA LEU A 12 10.99 10.98 -0.76
C LEU A 12 10.88 9.85 -1.78
N SER A 13 11.63 9.97 -2.87
CA SER A 13 11.86 8.91 -3.84
C SER A 13 12.70 7.82 -3.16
N LEU A 14 12.04 6.96 -2.38
CA LEU A 14 12.63 5.68 -2.01
C LEU A 14 12.53 4.78 -3.24
N GLY A 15 13.62 4.76 -4.01
CA GLY A 15 13.81 3.85 -5.11
C GLY A 15 13.78 2.41 -4.61
N LEU A 16 12.64 1.76 -4.78
CA LEU A 16 12.42 0.33 -4.89
C LEU A 16 10.96 0.18 -5.32
N ALA A 17 10.73 -0.54 -6.42
CA ALA A 17 9.44 -0.66 -7.10
C ALA A 17 8.28 -0.93 -6.11
N GLY A 18 7.53 0.11 -5.79
CA GLY A 18 6.44 0.10 -4.83
C GLY A 18 5.80 1.47 -4.84
N TYR A 19 4.76 1.65 -5.65
CA TYR A 19 4.00 2.90 -5.65
C TYR A 19 3.22 2.99 -4.35
N VAL A 20 3.61 3.90 -3.47
CA VAL A 20 2.77 4.35 -2.36
C VAL A 20 1.91 5.49 -2.90
N ALA A 21 0.65 5.20 -3.23
CA ALA A 21 -0.32 6.24 -3.53
C ALA A 21 -0.91 6.73 -2.20
N CYS A 22 -0.45 7.89 -1.72
CA CYS A 22 -1.21 8.68 -0.76
C CYS A 22 -2.11 9.65 -1.54
N THR A 23 -3.43 9.50 -1.43
CA THR A 23 -4.34 10.52 -1.95
C THR A 23 -4.60 11.52 -0.82
N ASP A 24 -4.22 12.77 -1.03
CA ASP A 24 -4.74 13.89 -0.25
C ASP A 24 -6.16 14.18 -0.77
N ALA A 25 -7.12 14.29 0.14
CA ALA A 25 -8.53 14.50 -0.19
C ALA A 25 -8.84 15.93 -0.69
N ASN A 26 -7.83 16.78 -0.94
CA ASN A 26 -8.04 18.19 -1.24
C ASN A 26 -7.52 18.68 -2.61
N THR A 27 -7.66 17.88 -3.68
CA THR A 27 -7.43 18.35 -5.06
C THR A 27 -8.61 18.04 -5.98
N ASN A 28 -9.73 18.72 -5.75
CA ASN A 28 -10.83 18.81 -6.72
C ASN A 28 -10.53 19.91 -7.75
N ASN A 29 -10.12 19.55 -8.97
CA ASN A 29 -10.62 20.10 -10.24
C ASN A 29 -9.66 19.85 -11.42
N THR A 30 -9.78 18.70 -12.06
CA THR A 30 -9.67 18.61 -13.53
C THR A 30 -10.31 17.30 -13.98
N PRO A 31 -11.32 17.31 -14.88
CA PRO A 31 -12.00 16.10 -15.29
C PRO A 31 -11.17 15.39 -16.35
N VAL A 32 -10.26 14.51 -15.93
CA VAL A 32 -9.70 13.51 -16.84
C VAL A 32 -10.62 12.29 -16.80
N LYS A 33 -11.57 12.24 -17.74
CA LYS A 33 -12.33 11.00 -18.01
C LYS A 33 -11.35 9.96 -18.55
N SER A 34 -10.82 9.14 -17.65
CA SER A 34 -10.12 7.91 -18.00
C SER A 34 -11.11 6.75 -17.96
N LYS A 35 -10.92 5.74 -18.82
CA LYS A 35 -11.84 4.62 -19.12
C LYS A 35 -12.00 3.61 -17.97
N TYR A 36 -11.76 4.04 -16.74
CA TYR A 36 -11.84 3.29 -15.50
C TYR A 36 -12.62 4.12 -14.47
N ASP A 37 -13.85 4.53 -14.82
CA ASP A 37 -14.80 5.02 -13.82
C ASP A 37 -15.21 3.82 -12.95
N VAL A 38 -14.44 3.57 -11.90
CA VAL A 38 -14.93 2.81 -10.76
C VAL A 38 -15.68 3.81 -9.91
N THR A 39 -17.01 3.78 -9.95
CA THR A 39 -17.84 4.57 -9.04
C THR A 39 -17.44 4.15 -7.62
N PRO A 40 -16.83 5.02 -6.80
CA PRO A 40 -16.47 4.63 -5.45
C PRO A 40 -17.77 4.42 -4.66
N ASP A 41 -17.98 3.20 -4.15
CA ASP A 41 -19.00 2.93 -3.15
C ASP A 41 -18.67 3.77 -1.90
N GLU A 42 -19.39 4.88 -1.73
CA GLU A 42 -19.34 5.78 -0.58
C GLU A 42 -17.93 6.16 -0.10
N VAL A 43 -17.51 7.40 -0.37
CA VAL A 43 -16.33 7.99 0.30
C VAL A 43 -16.65 8.16 1.79
N LYS A 44 -16.36 7.12 2.59
CA LYS A 44 -16.46 7.20 4.04
C LYS A 44 -15.38 8.14 4.55
N PRO A 45 -15.72 9.14 5.37
CA PRO A 45 -14.72 10.03 5.95
C PRO A 45 -13.74 9.20 6.77
N ILE A 46 -12.47 9.24 6.38
CA ILE A 46 -11.38 8.65 7.14
C ILE A 46 -11.41 9.36 8.51
N LYS A 47 -11.61 8.59 9.59
CA LYS A 47 -11.45 9.11 10.96
C LYS A 47 -10.10 9.83 10.99
N TRP A 48 -10.05 11.10 11.39
CA TRP A 48 -8.92 12.01 11.18
C TRP A 48 -7.53 11.54 11.67
N ASN A 49 -7.43 10.38 12.35
CA ASN A 49 -6.18 9.75 12.77
C ASN A 49 -5.99 8.29 12.30
N HIS A 50 -6.93 7.69 11.55
CA HIS A 50 -6.78 6.33 11.02
C HIS A 50 -6.00 6.34 9.69
N LYS A 51 -5.04 5.43 9.55
CA LYS A 51 -4.23 5.22 8.35
C LYS A 51 -4.67 3.94 7.66
N SER A 52 -5.14 4.04 6.43
CA SER A 52 -5.47 2.89 5.59
C SER A 52 -4.29 2.59 4.66
N ILE A 53 -3.80 1.35 4.69
CA ILE A 53 -2.63 0.89 3.93
C ILE A 53 -3.06 -0.22 2.97
N ALA A 54 -2.74 -0.09 1.69
CA ALA A 54 -2.93 -1.15 0.71
C ALA A 54 -1.57 -1.74 0.32
N PHE A 55 -1.33 -3.00 0.66
CA PHE A 55 -0.20 -3.76 0.14
C PHE A 55 -0.61 -4.41 -1.18
N VAL A 56 0.06 -4.06 -2.27
CA VAL A 56 -0.17 -4.68 -3.59
C VAL A 56 1.09 -5.41 -4.01
N ILE A 57 0.99 -6.74 -4.16
CA ILE A 57 2.10 -7.57 -4.65
C ILE A 57 1.87 -7.88 -6.13
N ASP A 58 2.86 -7.55 -6.96
CA ASP A 58 2.92 -8.05 -8.33
C ASP A 58 3.24 -9.56 -8.30
N THR A 59 2.38 -10.36 -8.93
CA THR A 59 2.52 -11.81 -9.15
C THR A 59 2.53 -12.15 -10.65
N SER A 60 2.74 -11.15 -11.51
CA SER A 60 2.89 -11.36 -12.95
C SER A 60 4.07 -12.28 -13.27
N GLY A 61 4.08 -12.85 -14.48
CA GLY A 61 5.14 -13.78 -14.90
C GLY A 61 6.55 -13.23 -14.74
N SER A 62 6.74 -11.90 -14.84
CA SER A 62 8.04 -11.24 -14.65
C SER A 62 8.60 -11.34 -13.22
N MET A 63 7.76 -11.67 -12.25
CA MET A 63 8.13 -11.82 -10.84
C MET A 63 8.74 -13.21 -10.54
N ASN A 64 8.64 -14.14 -11.49
CA ASN A 64 9.38 -15.40 -11.46
C ASN A 64 10.85 -15.24 -11.85
N ASP A 65 11.20 -14.14 -12.51
CA ASP A 65 12.60 -13.82 -12.81
C ASP A 65 13.41 -13.60 -11.54
N LYS A 66 14.72 -13.74 -11.67
CA LYS A 66 15.64 -13.49 -10.57
C LYS A 66 16.11 -12.03 -10.55
N LEU A 67 16.16 -11.46 -9.36
CA LEU A 67 16.98 -10.30 -9.04
C LEU A 67 18.19 -10.83 -8.28
N ASN A 68 19.37 -10.72 -8.87
CA ASN A 68 20.59 -11.42 -8.42
C ASN A 68 20.36 -12.95 -8.36
N SER A 69 20.51 -13.57 -7.18
CA SER A 69 20.36 -15.01 -6.97
C SER A 69 18.93 -15.45 -6.58
N LYS A 70 18.01 -14.50 -6.37
CA LYS A 70 16.71 -14.75 -5.74
C LYS A 70 15.55 -14.33 -6.65
N ARG A 71 14.43 -15.08 -6.64
CA ARG A 71 13.22 -14.68 -7.39
C ARG A 71 12.68 -13.35 -6.85
N LYS A 72 12.24 -12.46 -7.75
CA LYS A 72 11.67 -11.16 -7.36
C LYS A 72 10.48 -11.32 -6.41
N ILE A 73 9.62 -12.31 -6.65
CA ILE A 73 8.47 -12.60 -5.77
C ILE A 73 8.89 -12.96 -4.34
N ASP A 74 9.95 -13.76 -4.17
CA ASP A 74 10.43 -14.15 -2.84
C ASP A 74 11.04 -12.95 -2.10
N ALA A 75 11.66 -12.03 -2.82
CA ALA A 75 12.18 -10.79 -2.25
C ALA A 75 11.03 -9.86 -1.81
N ALA A 76 10.01 -9.68 -2.67
CA ALA A 76 8.82 -8.89 -2.35
C ALA A 76 8.08 -9.44 -1.12
N LYS A 77 7.97 -10.76 -0.99
CA LYS A 77 7.37 -11.41 0.19
C LYS A 77 8.13 -11.10 1.47
N GLU A 78 9.46 -11.25 1.47
CA GLU A 78 10.27 -10.91 2.65
C GLU A 78 10.17 -9.44 3.05
N THR A 79 10.15 -8.53 2.08
CA THR A 79 9.94 -7.10 2.33
C THR A 79 8.56 -6.84 2.92
N LEU A 80 7.50 -7.46 2.38
CA LEU A 80 6.15 -7.37 2.94
C LEU A 80 6.14 -7.82 4.40
N LEU A 81 6.71 -9.00 4.71
CA LEU A 81 6.72 -9.54 6.07
C LEU A 81 7.46 -8.62 7.05
N THR A 82 8.55 -8.00 6.60
CA THR A 82 9.30 -7.01 7.38
C THR A 82 8.45 -5.76 7.64
N MET A 83 7.77 -5.23 6.62
CA MET A 83 6.87 -4.09 6.76
C MET A 83 5.70 -4.38 7.69
N LEU A 84 5.08 -5.56 7.58
CA LEU A 84 3.99 -5.98 8.46
C LEU A 84 4.42 -5.99 9.92
N LYS A 85 5.67 -6.39 10.23
CA LYS A 85 6.21 -6.33 11.60
C LYS A 85 6.31 -4.89 12.11
N ILE A 86 6.86 -3.99 11.31
CA ILE A 86 6.99 -2.56 11.66
C ILE A 86 5.61 -1.94 11.91
N TYR A 87 4.64 -2.21 11.04
CA TYR A 87 3.27 -1.72 11.22
C TYR A 87 2.56 -2.37 12.41
N ASN A 88 2.86 -3.63 12.74
CA ASN A 88 2.34 -4.27 13.94
C ASN A 88 2.84 -3.56 15.21
N GLU A 89 4.14 -3.25 15.29
CA GLU A 89 4.73 -2.51 16.41
C GLU A 89 4.12 -1.11 16.56
N HIS A 90 3.86 -0.43 15.44
CA HIS A 90 3.17 0.87 15.45
C HIS A 90 1.72 0.74 15.91
N ASN A 91 0.98 -0.21 15.33
CA ASN A 91 -0.44 -0.41 15.60
C ASN A 91 -0.71 -0.89 17.03
N ASN A 92 0.22 -1.62 17.65
CA ASN A 92 0.13 -2.00 19.06
C ASN A 92 0.16 -0.78 20.01
N LYS A 93 0.72 0.35 19.58
CA LYS A 93 0.79 1.59 20.37
C LYS A 93 -0.38 2.53 20.09
N ASN A 94 -0.76 2.66 18.81
CA ASN A 94 -1.69 3.70 18.35
C ASN A 94 -3.06 3.17 17.93
N ASN A 95 -3.17 1.87 17.61
CA ASN A 95 -4.39 1.19 17.14
C ASN A 95 -5.14 1.99 16.06
N ASP A 96 -4.38 2.57 15.13
CA ASP A 96 -4.82 3.52 14.12
C ASP A 96 -4.68 2.99 12.69
N ILE A 97 -4.29 1.72 12.52
CA ILE A 97 -4.03 1.14 11.19
C ILE A 97 -5.18 0.24 10.72
N GLU A 98 -5.55 0.46 9.46
CA GLU A 98 -6.30 -0.46 8.63
C GLU A 98 -5.42 -0.92 7.47
N ALA A 99 -5.46 -2.19 7.11
CA ALA A 99 -4.64 -2.73 6.04
C ALA A 99 -5.37 -3.75 5.17
N GLY A 100 -5.10 -3.68 3.87
CA GLY A 100 -5.50 -4.65 2.87
C GLY A 100 -4.29 -5.26 2.16
N LEU A 101 -4.47 -6.44 1.58
CA LEU A 101 -3.48 -7.14 0.79
C LEU A 101 -4.10 -7.60 -0.53
N PHE A 102 -3.43 -7.26 -1.62
CA PHE A 102 -3.89 -7.49 -2.98
C PHE A 102 -2.77 -8.08 -3.82
N CYS A 103 -3.13 -8.87 -4.82
CA CYS A 103 -2.20 -9.40 -5.81
C CYS A 103 -2.55 -8.89 -7.20
N PHE A 104 -1.55 -8.57 -8.00
CA PHE A 104 -1.72 -8.19 -9.40
C PHE A 104 -1.00 -9.18 -10.29
N ASN A 105 -1.74 -9.94 -11.10
CA ASN A 105 -1.16 -11.02 -11.91
C ASN A 105 -0.73 -10.60 -13.33
N GLY A 106 -0.70 -9.29 -13.63
CA GLY A 106 -0.47 -8.75 -14.97
C GLY A 106 -1.75 -8.42 -15.76
N SER A 107 -2.92 -8.87 -15.31
CA SER A 107 -4.20 -8.59 -16.00
C SER A 107 -5.31 -8.13 -15.07
N LYS A 108 -5.32 -8.58 -13.82
CA LYS A 108 -6.31 -8.19 -12.82
C LYS A 108 -5.70 -8.06 -11.44
N VAL A 109 -6.37 -7.29 -10.59
CA VAL A 109 -6.10 -7.25 -9.15
C VAL A 109 -7.05 -8.22 -8.44
N GLU A 110 -6.48 -9.11 -7.64
CA GLU A 110 -7.21 -10.02 -6.76
C GLU A 110 -7.07 -9.56 -5.30
N THR A 111 -8.17 -9.56 -4.56
CA THR A 111 -8.17 -9.17 -3.15
C THR A 111 -7.90 -10.39 -2.29
N LEU A 112 -6.75 -10.44 -1.63
CA LEU A 112 -6.43 -11.48 -0.63
C LEU A 112 -6.98 -11.10 0.75
N ASN A 113 -6.90 -9.82 1.09
CA ASN A 113 -7.49 -9.24 2.28
C ASN A 113 -8.05 -7.86 1.94
N PRO A 114 -9.36 -7.60 2.10
CA PRO A 114 -9.89 -6.25 1.96
C PRO A 114 -9.27 -5.33 3.01
N ILE A 115 -9.33 -4.01 2.80
CA ILE A 115 -8.87 -3.05 3.80
C ILE A 115 -9.79 -3.16 5.03
N THR A 116 -9.23 -3.66 6.12
CA THR A 116 -9.91 -3.84 7.41
C THR A 116 -8.96 -3.45 8.54
N LYS A 117 -9.45 -3.46 9.79
CA LYS A 117 -8.59 -3.30 10.97
C LYS A 117 -7.33 -4.19 10.85
N PHE A 118 -6.16 -3.60 11.12
CA PHE A 118 -4.88 -4.29 10.99
C PHE A 118 -4.85 -5.57 11.83
N ASN A 119 -4.57 -6.70 11.18
CA ASN A 119 -4.42 -8.01 11.79
C ASN A 119 -3.13 -8.66 11.28
N TYR A 120 -2.07 -8.58 12.10
CA TYR A 120 -0.75 -9.06 11.74
C TYR A 120 -0.75 -10.53 11.33
N SER A 121 -1.26 -11.43 12.18
CA SER A 121 -1.22 -12.88 11.94
C SER A 121 -1.93 -13.28 10.65
N ARG A 122 -3.05 -12.61 10.31
CA ARG A 122 -3.76 -12.85 9.05
C ARG A 122 -2.95 -12.38 7.85
N LEU A 123 -2.45 -11.14 7.88
CA LEU A 123 -1.68 -10.56 6.77
C LEU A 123 -0.34 -11.28 6.55
N GLU A 124 0.32 -11.70 7.63
CA GLU A 124 1.56 -12.49 7.59
C GLU A 124 1.32 -13.83 6.90
N LYS A 125 0.28 -14.56 7.32
CA LYS A 125 -0.10 -15.85 6.70
C LYS A 125 -0.44 -15.70 5.23
N LEU A 126 -1.19 -14.66 4.85
CA LEU A 126 -1.55 -14.42 3.45
C LEU A 126 -0.32 -14.03 2.63
N GLY A 127 0.49 -13.08 3.12
CA GLY A 127 1.72 -12.63 2.46
C GLY A 127 2.75 -13.75 2.22
N ALA A 128 2.89 -14.67 3.19
CA ALA A 128 3.77 -15.83 3.05
C ALA A 128 3.30 -16.83 1.98
N ASN A 129 2.02 -16.84 1.63
CA ASN A 129 1.42 -17.78 0.66
C ASN A 129 1.17 -17.16 -0.72
N VAL A 130 1.56 -15.90 -0.95
CA VAL A 130 1.48 -15.30 -2.29
C VAL A 130 2.44 -16.03 -3.24
N SER A 131 1.97 -16.29 -4.46
CA SER A 131 2.67 -16.99 -5.55
C SER A 131 2.47 -16.30 -6.89
#